data_AF-A0A964YRE3-F1
#
_entry.id   AF-A0A964YRE3-F1
#
_cell.length_a   1.000
_cell.length_b   1.000
_cell.length_c   1.000
_cell.angle_alpha   90.00
_cell.angle_beta   90.00
_cell.angle_gamma   90.00
#
_symmetry.space_group_name_H-M   'P 1'
#
loop_
_entity.id
_entity.type
_entity.pdbx_description
1 polymer ?
#
loop_
_entity_poly.entity_id
_entity_poly.type
_entity_poly.pdbx_seq_one_letter_code
_entity_poly.pdbx_strand_id
1 'polypeptide(L)'
;MFFNFTLMKTLLCLVLLLPFVDFSQVNLTISNLPIVKIIVPPGQQINDNTRIVCDMGVIDNPNNINLINDPFNNYNGKISIEIRGSTSQQYPKKSYGFETQTTLGTNNNVSLMGLPVENDWILNGPYPDKTLLRDAMTYELSRKMGHYASRFRFCELLINNQY
;
A
#
# COMPACT_ATOMS: atom_id res chain seq x y z
N MET A 1 -49.53 5.69 33.62
CA MET A 1 -48.57 5.29 32.57
C MET A 1 -47.18 5.30 33.19
N PHE A 2 -46.81 4.23 33.90
CA PHE A 2 -45.55 4.18 34.66
C PHE A 2 -44.45 3.61 33.77
N PHE A 3 -43.50 4.45 33.38
CA PHE A 3 -42.30 4.04 32.67
C PHE A 3 -41.43 3.21 33.63
N ASN A 4 -41.15 1.97 33.22
CA ASN A 4 -40.50 0.97 34.07
C ASN A 4 -38.99 1.27 34.20
N PHE A 5 -38.61 1.96 35.28
CA PHE A 5 -37.26 2.50 35.53
C PHE A 5 -36.15 1.43 35.50
N THR A 6 -36.50 0.17 35.81
CA THR A 6 -35.59 -0.98 35.78
C THR A 6 -35.20 -1.37 34.35
N LEU A 7 -36.12 -1.26 33.39
CA LEU A 7 -35.88 -1.55 31.96
C LEU A 7 -34.95 -0.50 31.34
N MET A 8 -35.05 0.76 31.77
CA MET A 8 -34.22 1.86 31.28
C MET A 8 -32.76 1.73 31.75
N LYS A 9 -32.53 1.23 32.97
CA LYS A 9 -31.18 0.99 33.52
C LYS A 9 -30.47 -0.19 32.87
N THR A 10 -31.18 -1.29 32.58
CA THR A 10 -30.59 -2.44 31.87
C THR A 10 -30.28 -2.13 30.41
N LEU A 11 -31.12 -1.33 29.73
CA LEU A 11 -30.84 -0.86 28.37
C LEU A 11 -29.61 0.06 28.33
N LEU A 12 -29.46 0.96 29.31
CA LEU A 12 -28.30 1.86 29.43
C LEU A 12 -26.99 1.10 29.67
N CYS A 13 -27.01 0.05 30.49
CA CYS A 13 -25.84 -0.83 30.70
C CYS A 13 -25.46 -1.64 29.44
N LEU A 14 -26.44 -2.06 28.63
CA LEU A 14 -26.17 -2.81 27.41
C LEU A 14 -25.48 -1.96 26.33
N VAL A 15 -25.84 -0.68 26.23
CA VAL A 15 -25.24 0.28 25.30
C VAL A 15 -23.81 0.68 25.72
N LEU A 16 -23.52 0.70 27.03
CA LEU A 16 -22.19 0.99 27.58
C LEU A 16 -21.19 -0.18 27.47
N LEU A 17 -21.67 -1.39 27.18
CA LEU A 17 -20.87 -2.61 27.00
C LEU A 17 -20.53 -2.91 25.53
N LEU A 18 -21.05 -2.13 24.58
CA LEU A 18 -20.64 -2.24 23.18
C LEU A 18 -19.30 -1.54 22.99
N PRO A 19 -18.22 -2.25 22.63
CA PRO A 19 -17.00 -1.58 22.23
C PRO A 19 -17.30 -0.75 20.98
N PHE A 20 -17.22 0.59 21.12
CA PHE A 20 -17.12 1.49 19.97
C PHE A 20 -15.78 1.19 19.30
N VAL A 21 -15.81 0.35 18.26
CA VAL A 21 -14.64 0.13 17.39
C VAL A 21 -14.66 1.23 16.34
N ASP A 22 -14.12 2.39 16.69
CA ASP A 22 -13.88 3.44 15.70
C ASP A 22 -12.69 3.03 14.83
N PHE A 23 -12.97 2.48 13.65
CA PHE A 23 -11.99 2.40 12.58
C PHE A 23 -11.81 3.79 11.98
N SER A 24 -10.88 4.59 12.52
CA SER A 24 -10.44 5.80 11.83
C SER A 24 -9.55 5.38 10.66
N GLN A 25 -10.15 5.08 9.51
CA GLN A 25 -9.41 4.91 8.27
C GLN A 25 -9.02 6.29 7.74
N VAL A 26 -7.72 6.50 7.53
CA VAL A 26 -7.22 7.71 6.89
C VAL A 26 -7.60 7.65 5.42
N ASN A 27 -8.40 8.62 4.96
CA ASN A 27 -8.71 8.77 3.55
C ASN A 27 -7.66 9.66 2.88
N LEU A 28 -6.80 9.06 2.06
CA LEU A 28 -5.84 9.83 1.27
C LEU A 28 -6.58 10.60 0.16
N THR A 29 -6.44 11.92 0.15
CA THR A 29 -6.98 12.78 -0.93
C THR A 29 -5.87 13.38 -1.78
N ILE A 30 -4.78 13.78 -1.12
CA ILE A 30 -3.62 14.44 -1.72
C ILE A 30 -2.31 13.90 -1.12
N SER A 31 -1.21 13.90 -1.88
CA SER A 31 0.13 13.60 -1.34
C SER A 31 1.25 14.32 -2.11
N ASN A 32 2.35 14.61 -1.42
CA ASN A 32 3.62 15.03 -2.05
C ASN A 32 4.45 13.83 -2.55
N LEU A 33 4.03 12.61 -2.21
CA LEU A 33 4.65 11.38 -2.67
C LEU A 33 3.87 10.83 -3.87
N PRO A 34 4.51 10.05 -4.76
CA PRO A 34 3.82 9.27 -5.77
C PRO A 34 2.71 8.41 -5.16
N ILE A 35 1.58 8.31 -5.84
CA ILE A 35 0.43 7.50 -5.42
C ILE A 35 0.36 6.26 -6.31
N VAL A 36 0.50 5.08 -5.70
CA VAL A 36 0.35 3.78 -6.35
C VAL A 36 -1.04 3.24 -6.03
N LYS A 37 -1.82 2.91 -7.06
CA LYS A 37 -3.15 2.30 -6.92
C LYS A 37 -3.14 0.92 -7.55
N ILE A 38 -3.50 -0.08 -6.78
CA ILE A 38 -3.62 -1.47 -7.22
C ILE A 38 -5.08 -1.89 -7.11
N ILE A 39 -5.64 -2.37 -8.22
CA ILE A 39 -6.99 -2.91 -8.28
C ILE A 39 -6.89 -4.42 -8.44
N VAL A 40 -7.38 -5.13 -7.43
CA VAL A 40 -7.41 -6.59 -7.38
C VAL A 40 -8.69 -7.08 -8.04
N PRO A 41 -8.64 -8.12 -8.89
CA PRO A 41 -9.83 -8.70 -9.50
C PRO A 41 -10.86 -9.16 -8.45
N PRO A 42 -12.17 -9.04 -8.72
CA PRO A 42 -13.21 -9.50 -7.80
C PRO A 42 -13.04 -10.98 -7.42
N GLY A 43 -13.17 -11.29 -6.13
CA GLY A 43 -13.04 -12.66 -5.61
C GLY A 43 -11.59 -13.16 -5.48
N GLN A 44 -10.59 -12.36 -5.83
CA GLN A 44 -9.18 -12.68 -5.59
C GLN A 44 -8.62 -11.92 -4.39
N GLN A 45 -7.57 -12.48 -3.80
CA GLN A 45 -6.81 -11.88 -2.71
C GLN A 45 -5.32 -12.04 -3.01
N ILE A 46 -4.54 -11.04 -2.63
CA ILE A 46 -3.08 -11.11 -2.74
C ILE A 46 -2.60 -12.02 -1.59
N ASN A 47 -2.05 -13.18 -1.96
CA ASN A 47 -1.59 -14.19 -1.01
C ASN A 47 -0.06 -14.33 -1.06
N ASP A 48 0.48 -15.09 -0.11
CA ASP A 48 1.87 -15.53 -0.15
C ASP A 48 2.04 -16.71 -1.13
N ASN A 49 3.20 -16.79 -1.79
CA ASN A 49 3.61 -17.84 -2.75
C ASN A 49 2.69 -18.07 -3.96
N THR A 50 1.63 -17.28 -4.13
CA THR A 50 0.73 -17.37 -5.29
C THR A 50 0.49 -15.98 -5.83
N ARG A 51 1.08 -15.71 -7.00
CA ARG A 51 0.90 -14.44 -7.70
C ARG A 51 -0.44 -14.38 -8.40
N ILE A 52 -1.05 -13.20 -8.35
CA ILE A 52 -2.25 -12.87 -9.10
C ILE A 52 -2.01 -11.67 -10.00
N VAL A 53 -2.75 -11.58 -11.10
CA VAL A 53 -2.65 -10.45 -12.03
C VAL A 53 -3.63 -9.35 -11.59
N CYS A 54 -3.10 -8.16 -11.37
CA CYS A 54 -3.84 -6.96 -10.98
C CYS A 54 -3.60 -5.82 -11.97
N ASP A 55 -4.48 -4.82 -11.96
CA ASP A 55 -4.24 -3.55 -12.66
C ASP A 55 -3.56 -2.58 -11.69
N MET A 56 -2.49 -1.91 -12.14
CA MET A 56 -1.77 -0.90 -11.37
C MET A 56 -1.71 0.43 -12.12
N GLY A 57 -2.02 1.49 -11.40
CA GLY A 57 -1.83 2.88 -11.82
C GLY A 57 -0.87 3.61 -10.90
N VAL A 58 -0.05 4.50 -11.46
CA VAL A 58 0.86 5.37 -10.70
C VAL A 58 0.66 6.83 -11.12
N ILE A 59 0.47 7.67 -10.11
CA ILE A 59 0.39 9.13 -10.22
C ILE A 59 1.67 9.71 -9.62
N ASP A 60 2.47 10.40 -10.41
CA ASP A 60 3.71 11.06 -9.99
C ASP A 60 3.89 12.39 -10.72
N ASN A 61 3.47 13.47 -10.07
CA ASN A 61 3.65 14.85 -10.51
C ASN A 61 4.86 15.45 -9.77
N PRO A 62 6.09 15.40 -10.31
CA PRO A 62 7.29 15.78 -9.55
C PRO A 62 7.33 17.25 -9.10
N ASN A 63 6.59 18.12 -9.79
CA ASN A 63 6.55 19.56 -9.51
C ASN A 63 5.21 20.03 -8.91
N ASN A 64 4.24 19.14 -8.69
CA ASN A 64 2.91 19.47 -8.17
C ASN A 64 2.47 18.47 -7.10
N ILE A 65 1.41 18.78 -6.37
CA ILE A 65 0.79 17.83 -5.46
C ILE A 65 0.08 16.73 -6.29
N ASN A 66 0.16 15.48 -5.85
CA ASN A 66 -0.59 14.38 -6.43
C ASN A 66 -2.00 14.34 -5.81
N LEU A 67 -3.03 14.31 -6.63
CA LEU A 67 -4.41 14.09 -6.21
C LEU A 67 -4.82 12.65 -6.49
N ILE A 68 -5.62 12.03 -5.62
CA ILE A 68 -6.06 10.63 -5.78
C ILE A 68 -6.85 10.36 -7.09
N ASN A 69 -7.41 11.42 -7.66
CA ASN A 69 -8.23 11.40 -8.88
C ASN A 69 -7.48 11.89 -10.12
N ASP A 70 -6.19 12.22 -10.01
CA ASP A 70 -5.38 12.56 -11.17
C ASP A 70 -5.28 11.35 -12.14
N PRO A 71 -5.15 11.60 -13.45
CA PRO A 71 -4.90 10.53 -14.40
C PRO A 71 -3.54 9.88 -14.13
N PHE A 72 -3.47 8.57 -14.34
CA PHE A 72 -2.21 7.84 -14.25
C PHE A 72 -1.24 8.33 -15.32
N ASN A 73 -0.07 8.82 -14.89
CA ASN A 73 0.90 9.46 -15.76
C ASN A 73 2.26 8.76 -15.77
N ASN A 74 2.60 8.00 -14.73
CA ASN A 74 3.89 7.31 -14.62
C ASN A 74 3.80 5.84 -15.03
N TYR A 75 2.71 5.17 -14.65
CA TYR A 75 2.42 3.80 -15.05
C TYR A 75 0.93 3.54 -15.09
N ASN A 76 0.47 2.78 -16.09
CA ASN A 76 -0.88 2.27 -16.19
C ASN A 76 -0.83 0.94 -16.94
N GLY A 77 -0.92 -0.17 -16.23
CA GLY A 77 -0.74 -1.48 -16.83
C GLY A 77 -0.95 -2.64 -15.86
N LYS A 78 -0.71 -3.85 -16.35
CA LYS A 78 -0.87 -5.06 -15.57
C LYS A 78 0.37 -5.33 -14.71
N ILE A 79 0.14 -5.91 -13.54
CA ILE A 79 1.20 -6.43 -12.68
C ILE A 79 0.83 -7.83 -12.21
N SER A 80 1.83 -8.64 -11.93
CA SER A 80 1.71 -9.89 -11.17
C SER A 80 2.21 -9.63 -9.76
N ILE A 81 1.40 -9.85 -8.72
CA ILE A 81 1.69 -9.43 -7.35
C ILE A 81 1.46 -10.55 -6.34
N GLU A 82 2.30 -10.59 -5.31
CA GLU A 82 2.18 -11.47 -4.14
C GLU A 82 2.59 -10.75 -2.84
N ILE A 83 2.17 -11.29 -1.70
CA ILE A 83 2.74 -10.93 -0.40
C ILE A 83 4.18 -11.45 -0.36
N ARG A 84 5.10 -10.68 0.24
CA ARG A 84 6.48 -11.09 0.45
C ARG A 84 6.90 -10.98 1.92
N GLY A 85 8.01 -11.64 2.23
CA GLY A 85 8.65 -11.63 3.54
C GLY A 85 8.44 -12.96 4.25
N SER A 86 8.75 -13.00 5.54
CA SER A 86 8.54 -14.19 6.38
C SER A 86 7.83 -13.77 7.66
N THR A 87 8.58 -13.46 8.73
CA THR A 87 8.02 -12.88 9.96
C THR A 87 7.23 -11.60 9.71
N SER A 88 7.68 -10.77 8.77
CA SER A 88 7.02 -9.52 8.41
C SER A 88 5.61 -9.71 7.83
N GLN A 89 5.27 -10.89 7.31
CA GLN A 89 3.93 -11.16 6.82
C GLN A 89 2.89 -11.17 7.94
N GLN A 90 3.28 -11.33 9.20
CA GLN A 90 2.37 -11.31 10.33
C GLN A 90 1.87 -9.89 10.66
N TYR A 91 2.53 -8.85 10.15
CA TYR A 91 2.14 -7.46 10.41
C TYR A 91 0.88 -7.05 9.63
N PRO A 92 0.06 -6.12 10.15
CA PRO A 92 -1.11 -5.60 9.45
C PRO A 92 -0.77 -4.97 8.09
N LYS A 93 0.29 -4.16 8.03
CA LYS A 93 0.79 -3.59 6.77
C LYS A 93 1.71 -4.59 6.07
N LYS A 94 1.21 -5.19 5.00
CA LYS A 94 1.97 -6.17 4.21
C LYS A 94 3.01 -5.48 3.33
N SER A 95 4.04 -6.23 3.01
CA SER A 95 4.96 -5.91 1.92
C SER A 95 4.60 -6.76 0.72
N TYR A 96 4.82 -6.23 -0.48
CA TYR A 96 4.49 -6.92 -1.73
C TYR A 96 5.72 -7.00 -2.64
N GLY A 97 5.85 -8.13 -3.33
CA GLY A 97 6.68 -8.25 -4.52
C GLY A 97 5.75 -8.18 -5.74
N PHE A 98 6.14 -7.44 -6.77
CA PHE A 98 5.34 -7.38 -7.99
C PHE A 98 6.20 -7.27 -9.24
N GLU A 99 5.69 -7.83 -10.33
CA GLU A 99 6.29 -7.78 -11.65
C GLU A 99 5.40 -7.00 -12.61
N THR A 100 5.95 -6.03 -13.34
CA THR A 100 5.24 -5.34 -14.41
C THR A 100 5.10 -6.22 -15.63
N GLN A 101 3.88 -6.30 -16.20
CA GLN A 101 3.56 -7.20 -17.30
C GLN A 101 2.99 -6.48 -18.52
N THR A 102 3.26 -7.03 -19.70
CA THR A 102 2.59 -6.65 -20.94
C THR A 102 1.16 -7.20 -20.95
N THR A 103 0.36 -6.80 -21.94
CA THR A 103 -0.98 -7.37 -22.14
C THR A 103 -0.96 -8.88 -22.42
N LEU A 104 0.18 -9.44 -22.81
CA LEU A 104 0.39 -10.87 -23.07
C LEU A 104 0.90 -11.64 -21.84
N GLY A 105 1.08 -10.98 -20.69
CA GLY A 105 1.58 -11.60 -19.46
C GLY A 105 3.10 -11.80 -19.41
N THR A 106 3.85 -11.26 -20.37
CA THR A 106 5.32 -11.29 -20.37
C THR A 106 5.88 -10.12 -19.57
N ASN A 107 7.14 -10.21 -19.12
CA ASN A 107 7.82 -9.12 -18.43
C ASN A 107 7.79 -7.82 -19.24
N ASN A 108 7.51 -6.72 -18.55
CA ASN A 108 7.49 -5.37 -19.10
C ASN A 108 8.50 -4.49 -18.36
N ASN A 109 9.66 -4.27 -18.95
CA ASN A 109 10.72 -3.44 -18.38
C ASN A 109 10.33 -1.96 -18.47
N VAL A 110 10.11 -1.31 -17.32
CA VAL A 110 9.67 0.08 -17.24
C VAL A 110 10.48 0.86 -16.21
N SER A 111 10.53 2.19 -16.35
CA SER A 111 11.14 3.07 -15.35
C SER A 111 10.06 3.60 -14.41
N LEU A 112 9.78 2.90 -13.30
CA LEU A 112 8.80 3.36 -12.32
C LEU A 112 9.33 4.54 -11.49
N MET A 113 8.60 5.65 -11.48
CA MET A 113 8.86 6.82 -10.63
C MET A 113 10.33 7.29 -10.69
N GLY A 114 10.95 7.26 -11.88
CA GLY A 114 12.36 7.67 -12.08
C GLY A 114 13.41 6.70 -11.55
N LEU A 115 13.02 5.50 -11.12
CA LEU A 115 13.93 4.40 -10.82
C LEU A 115 14.46 3.76 -12.12
N PRO A 116 15.62 3.08 -12.09
CA PRO A 116 16.17 2.38 -13.26
C PRO A 116 15.16 1.43 -13.90
N VAL A 117 15.29 1.22 -15.20
CA VAL A 117 14.43 0.31 -15.96
C VAL A 117 14.57 -1.11 -15.42
N GLU A 118 13.47 -1.67 -14.92
CA GLU A 118 13.35 -3.04 -14.41
C GLU A 118 11.91 -3.54 -14.58
N ASN A 119 11.69 -4.83 -14.31
CA ASN A 119 10.35 -5.39 -14.24
C ASN A 119 9.97 -6.00 -12.89
N ASP A 120 10.91 -6.23 -11.98
CA ASP A 120 10.67 -6.82 -10.65
C ASP A 120 10.87 -5.77 -9.56
N TRP A 121 9.85 -5.59 -8.75
CA TRP A 121 9.71 -4.45 -7.85
C TRP A 121 9.22 -4.88 -6.48
N ILE A 122 9.57 -4.07 -5.49
CA ILE A 122 9.21 -4.29 -4.10
C ILE A 122 8.45 -3.07 -3.56
N LEU A 123 7.26 -3.32 -3.03
CA LEU A 123 6.58 -2.41 -2.12
C LEU A 123 6.95 -2.81 -0.69
N ASN A 124 7.79 -2.01 -0.05
CA ASN A 124 8.22 -2.24 1.32
C ASN A 124 7.24 -1.57 2.30
N GLY A 125 6.62 -2.37 3.16
CA GLY A 125 5.81 -1.90 4.28
C GLY A 125 6.57 -2.08 5.59
N PRO A 126 7.44 -1.13 6.00
CA PRO A 126 8.31 -1.29 7.16
C PRO A 126 7.54 -1.08 8.48
N TYR A 127 6.53 -1.91 8.73
CA TYR A 127 5.62 -1.81 9.88
C TYR A 127 6.30 -1.78 11.27
N PRO A 128 7.31 -2.61 11.58
CA PRO A 128 7.95 -2.55 12.89
C PRO A 128 8.86 -1.32 13.05
N ASP A 129 9.28 -0.70 11.95
CA ASP A 129 10.13 0.48 11.96
C ASP A 129 9.29 1.74 12.23
N LYS A 130 9.41 2.30 13.45
CA LYS A 130 8.69 3.52 13.82
C LYS A 130 9.12 4.77 13.05
N THR A 131 10.33 4.79 12.49
CA THR A 131 10.75 5.94 11.67
C THR A 131 10.37 5.76 10.21
N LEU A 132 10.11 4.52 9.76
CA LEU A 132 9.93 4.14 8.35
C LEU A 132 11.14 4.47 7.46
N LEU A 133 12.29 4.81 8.05
CA LEU A 133 13.45 5.37 7.36
C LEU A 133 14.71 4.50 7.46
N ARG A 134 14.75 3.46 8.30
CA ARG A 134 16.00 2.74 8.58
C ARG A 134 16.58 2.11 7.32
N ASP A 135 15.78 1.36 6.56
CA ASP A 135 16.21 0.76 5.30
C ASP A 135 16.66 1.82 4.29
N ALA A 136 15.89 2.89 4.15
CA ALA A 136 16.18 4.00 3.26
C ALA A 136 17.53 4.67 3.60
N MET A 137 17.77 4.95 4.87
CA MET A 137 19.02 5.54 5.35
C MET A 137 20.21 4.61 5.11
N THR A 138 20.06 3.31 5.35
CA THR A 138 21.13 2.33 5.14
C THR A 138 21.50 2.20 3.67
N TYR A 139 20.51 2.13 2.77
CA TYR A 139 20.77 2.10 1.33
C TYR A 139 21.42 3.39 0.84
N GLU A 140 20.97 4.54 1.32
CA GLU A 140 21.55 5.83 0.96
C GLU A 140 22.99 5.98 1.47
N LEU A 141 23.25 5.58 2.71
CA LEU A 141 24.59 5.59 3.29
C LEU A 141 25.56 4.70 2.50
N SER A 142 25.14 3.47 2.14
CA SER A 142 25.94 2.55 1.33
C SER A 142 26.32 3.17 -0.02
N ARG A 143 25.38 3.80 -0.72
CA ARG A 143 25.66 4.54 -1.97
C ARG A 143 26.63 5.69 -1.78
N LYS A 144 26.48 6.47 -0.70
CA LYS A 144 27.39 7.58 -0.38
C LYS A 144 28.81 7.11 -0.05
N MET A 145 28.97 5.88 0.44
CA MET A 145 30.27 5.24 0.65
C MET A 145 30.88 4.68 -0.65
N GLY A 146 30.20 4.80 -1.80
CA GLY A 146 30.67 4.30 -3.09
C GLY A 146 30.34 2.83 -3.35
N HIS A 147 29.51 2.21 -2.52
CA HIS A 147 29.03 0.85 -2.74
C HIS A 147 27.72 0.83 -3.52
N TYR A 148 27.48 -0.26 -4.25
CA TYR A 148 26.17 -0.49 -4.86
C TYR A 148 25.13 -0.78 -3.77
N ALA A 149 23.98 -0.12 -3.86
CA ALA A 149 22.78 -0.45 -3.10
C ALA A 149 21.52 -0.04 -3.88
N SER A 150 20.47 -0.85 -3.78
CA SER A 150 19.22 -0.68 -4.51
C SER A 150 18.62 0.71 -4.31
N ARG A 151 18.20 1.34 -5.42
CA ARG A 151 17.51 2.63 -5.38
C ARG A 151 16.09 2.43 -4.86
N PHE A 152 15.57 3.42 -4.16
CA PHE A 152 14.23 3.39 -3.59
C PHE A 152 13.56 4.74 -3.80
N ARG A 153 12.23 4.74 -3.74
CA ARG A 153 11.43 5.96 -3.68
C ARG A 153 10.25 5.72 -2.75
N PHE A 154 9.92 6.70 -1.92
CA PHE A 154 8.74 6.64 -1.07
C PHE A 154 7.48 6.84 -1.91
N CYS A 155 6.39 6.17 -1.55
CA CYS A 155 5.11 6.29 -2.23
C CYS A 155 3.96 6.03 -1.25
N GLU A 156 2.79 6.55 -1.59
CA GLU A 156 1.52 6.12 -1.03
C GLU A 156 1.00 4.91 -1.79
N LEU A 157 0.37 3.96 -1.10
CA LEU A 157 -0.20 2.76 -1.71
C LEU A 157 -1.68 2.67 -1.35
N LEU A 158 -2.52 2.44 -2.35
CA LEU A 158 -3.91 2.06 -2.18
C LEU A 158 -4.17 0.71 -2.85
N ILE A 159 -4.87 -0.17 -2.16
CA ILE A 159 -5.34 -1.45 -2.69
C ILE A 159 -6.87 -1.43 -2.68
N ASN A 160 -7.50 -1.60 -3.84
CA ASN A 160 -8.97 -1.49 -3.99
C ASN A 160 -9.52 -0.18 -3.42
N ASN A 161 -8.82 0.93 -3.66
CA ASN A 161 -9.12 2.27 -3.12
C ASN A 161 -9.10 2.37 -1.58
N GLN A 162 -8.52 1.38 -0.89
CA GLN A 162 -8.27 1.41 0.54
C GLN A 162 -6.80 1.80 0.78
N TYR A 163 -6.60 2.85 1.56
CA TYR A 163 -5.29 3.29 2.04
C TYR A 163 -4.89 2.52 3.30
#